data_AF-A0A3N5RVF0-F1
#
_entry.id   AF-A0A3N5RVF0-F1
#
_cell.length_a   1.000
_cell.length_b   1.000
_cell.length_c   1.000
_cell.angle_alpha   90.00
_cell.angle_beta   90.00
_cell.angle_gamma   90.00
#
_symmetry.space_group_name_H-M   'P 1'
#
loop_
_entity.id
_entity.type
_entity.pdbx_description
1 polymer ?
#
loop_
_entity_poly.entity_id
_entity_poly.type
_entity_poly.pdbx_seq_one_letter_code
_entity_poly.pdbx_strand_id
1 'polypeptide(L)'
;MSAMPSGCNDGQFHRFVAESLRAESASVSARVFCQPVLQNLYSSGSGRHDLVCANGRLPEIYCAPRGRERRVGEMSATVTRTYERFPLARRIEHWIMMLSFVTLGLTGLPQKFPASRLSIGFVDILGGIESLRTIHHTAAIVMMLGTAWHLLVFGYLAYVRRTRLTMLPTLQDVKDGWQALMYNIGRAKTPPQMGRYTFEEKMEYWAFVWGAIIMGLTGFMMWNPLSTTRFLPGEVIPAAKAAHGGEALLAVLAIIIWHMYGVHIKRFNKAMFTGRMSEQEMLHEHPLELADIKAGIAERPLDSVAVRKRQRIYLPIAGVLALFMLLGVYGFVSAEQTAITTVERQVPTVVVFVPWTATPAPTQTPTLPPTETALPTSTPNATQLAAGSATPGAVSALTWDSAIGTLFQTKCASCHGAGALGGLNLSTYSDAMQGGASGPVIIPGDGANSLLVIRQETGDHPGQLSPEELAQVIEWIDAGALEK
;
A
#
# COMPACT_ATOMS: atom_id res chain seq x y z
N MET A 1 -12.63 54.54 27.93
CA MET A 1 -11.98 55.65 27.20
C MET A 1 -10.61 55.21 26.73
N SER A 2 -10.50 54.82 25.45
CA SER A 2 -9.34 55.07 24.57
C SER A 2 -9.65 54.46 23.21
N ALA A 3 -9.37 55.24 22.16
CA ALA A 3 -9.94 55.13 20.83
C ALA A 3 -9.27 54.05 19.96
N MET A 4 -10.06 53.46 19.04
CA MET A 4 -9.56 52.76 17.87
C MET A 4 -8.95 53.75 16.86
N PRO A 5 -7.86 53.40 16.16
CA PRO A 5 -7.50 54.07 14.92
C PRO A 5 -8.12 53.34 13.72
N SER A 6 -8.81 54.14 12.92
CA SER A 6 -9.38 53.87 11.61
C SER A 6 -8.31 53.77 10.52
N GLY A 7 -8.62 53.01 9.46
CA GLY A 7 -8.09 53.25 8.11
C GLY A 7 -6.91 52.39 7.67
N CYS A 8 -7.19 51.24 7.07
CA CYS A 8 -6.28 50.64 6.08
C CYS A 8 -6.42 51.47 4.80
N ASN A 9 -5.35 52.18 4.43
CA ASN A 9 -5.31 53.09 3.28
C ASN A 9 -4.65 52.36 2.10
N ASP A 10 -5.29 52.36 0.91
CA ASP A 10 -4.88 51.69 -0.34
C ASP A 10 -3.44 52.01 -0.83
N GLY A 11 -2.77 52.98 -0.21
CA GLY A 11 -1.40 53.40 -0.55
C GLY A 11 -0.28 52.42 -0.17
N GLN A 12 -0.49 51.47 0.75
CA GLN A 12 0.56 50.50 1.11
C GLN A 12 0.78 49.40 0.06
N PHE A 13 -0.28 49.02 -0.68
CA PHE A 13 -0.21 47.98 -1.71
C PHE A 13 0.67 48.41 -2.91
N HIS A 14 0.58 49.68 -3.31
CA HIS A 14 1.38 50.23 -4.40
C HIS A 14 2.87 50.38 -4.05
N ARG A 15 3.21 50.60 -2.77
CA ARG A 15 4.61 50.68 -2.32
C ARG A 15 5.28 49.30 -2.33
N PHE A 16 4.56 48.25 -1.91
CA PHE A 16 5.09 46.89 -1.83
C PHE A 16 5.38 46.28 -3.20
N VAL A 17 4.52 46.52 -4.19
CA VAL A 17 4.71 46.07 -5.59
C VAL A 17 5.86 46.84 -6.27
N ALA A 18 6.01 48.14 -5.98
CA ALA A 18 7.09 48.94 -6.56
C ALA A 18 8.48 48.59 -6.00
N GLU A 19 8.56 48.12 -4.75
CA GLU A 19 9.82 47.73 -4.11
C GLU A 19 10.29 46.33 -4.55
N SER A 20 9.37 45.39 -4.81
CA SER A 20 9.73 44.06 -5.35
C SER A 20 10.25 44.14 -6.79
N LEU A 21 9.68 45.02 -7.62
CA LEU A 21 10.10 45.22 -9.01
C LEU A 21 11.48 45.91 -9.13
N ARG A 22 11.92 46.66 -8.11
CA ARG A 22 13.28 47.23 -8.07
C ARG A 22 14.34 46.24 -7.59
N ALA A 23 13.96 45.21 -6.82
CA ALA A 23 14.90 44.20 -6.33
C ALA A 23 15.29 43.18 -7.43
N GLU A 24 14.43 42.96 -8.44
CA GLU A 24 14.69 42.04 -9.56
C GLU A 24 15.43 42.68 -10.74
N SER A 25 15.55 44.01 -10.82
CA SER A 25 16.22 44.68 -11.94
C SER A 25 17.77 44.70 -11.84
N ALA A 26 18.35 44.13 -10.78
CA ALA A 26 19.79 44.13 -10.56
C ALA A 26 20.55 42.89 -11.10
N SER A 27 19.89 41.92 -11.76
CA SER A 27 20.55 40.67 -12.18
C SER A 27 20.23 40.13 -13.57
N VAL A 28 19.74 40.96 -14.51
CA VAL A 28 19.57 40.51 -15.91
C VAL A 28 20.15 41.51 -16.90
N SER A 29 21.08 41.01 -17.70
CA SER A 29 21.85 41.68 -18.73
C SER A 29 20.99 42.53 -19.67
N ALA A 30 21.38 43.80 -19.83
CA ALA A 30 20.85 44.72 -20.80
C ALA A 30 21.10 44.22 -22.23
N ARG A 31 20.07 43.68 -22.88
CA ARG A 31 19.90 43.63 -24.35
C ARG A 31 18.51 43.10 -24.68
N VAL A 32 17.57 44.02 -24.90
CA VAL A 32 16.59 44.07 -26.01
C VAL A 32 15.63 45.21 -25.67
N PHE A 33 15.75 46.29 -26.43
CA PHE A 33 14.98 47.53 -26.34
C PHE A 33 13.74 47.46 -27.26
N CYS A 34 12.75 48.33 -26.95
CA CYS A 34 11.65 48.85 -27.81
C CYS A 34 10.41 47.96 -28.04
N GLN A 35 9.13 48.38 -27.97
CA GLN A 35 8.40 49.60 -27.57
C GLN A 35 6.86 49.25 -27.62
N PRO A 36 5.89 50.19 -27.46
CA PRO A 36 5.11 50.50 -26.26
C PRO A 36 3.65 49.97 -26.27
N VAL A 37 3.22 49.30 -25.20
CA VAL A 37 1.80 49.20 -24.83
C VAL A 37 1.75 49.34 -23.31
N LEU A 38 1.33 50.50 -22.81
CA LEU A 38 0.80 50.80 -21.47
C LEU A 38 1.16 52.23 -21.06
N GLN A 39 0.60 53.21 -21.79
CA GLN A 39 0.51 54.57 -21.29
C GLN A 39 -0.90 55.08 -21.59
N ASN A 40 -1.88 54.52 -20.86
CA ASN A 40 -3.24 55.05 -20.87
C ASN A 40 -4.05 54.70 -19.62
N LEU A 41 -3.39 54.60 -18.46
CA LEU A 41 -4.05 54.64 -17.16
C LEU A 41 -3.10 55.42 -16.24
N TYR A 42 -3.64 56.42 -15.54
CA TYR A 42 -2.96 57.44 -14.70
C TYR A 42 -2.59 58.75 -15.41
N SER A 43 -3.60 59.61 -15.62
CA SER A 43 -3.41 61.06 -15.59
C SER A 43 -3.64 61.57 -14.15
N SER A 44 -2.57 61.90 -13.44
CA SER A 44 -2.62 62.86 -12.33
C SER A 44 -1.66 63.99 -12.63
N GLY A 45 -2.17 65.21 -12.54
CA GLY A 45 -1.56 66.40 -13.12
C GLY A 45 -0.35 66.93 -12.36
N SER A 46 0.51 67.63 -13.10
CA SER A 46 0.95 69.00 -12.78
C SER A 46 1.94 69.42 -13.87
N GLY A 47 1.71 70.56 -14.50
CA GLY A 47 2.61 71.09 -15.52
C GLY A 47 1.98 72.19 -16.33
N ARG A 48 2.21 73.44 -15.92
CA ARG A 48 2.00 74.62 -16.75
C ARG A 48 2.81 74.47 -18.03
N HIS A 49 2.17 74.62 -19.19
CA HIS A 49 2.80 75.26 -20.34
C HIS A 49 1.70 75.98 -21.14
N ASP A 50 1.83 77.30 -21.19
CA ASP A 50 1.14 78.17 -22.12
C ASP A 50 1.37 77.70 -23.54
N LEU A 51 0.31 77.44 -24.30
CA LEU A 51 0.34 77.47 -25.75
C LEU A 51 -1.01 77.97 -26.27
N VAL A 52 -0.98 79.26 -26.60
CA VAL A 52 -1.94 79.98 -27.43
C VAL A 52 -1.96 79.36 -28.83
N CYS A 53 -3.15 79.01 -29.33
CA CYS A 53 -3.52 78.98 -30.76
C CYS A 53 -5.05 79.22 -30.78
N ALA A 54 -5.62 80.34 -31.24
CA ALA A 54 -5.50 81.02 -32.55
C ALA A 54 -6.02 80.17 -33.72
N ASN A 55 -7.33 79.90 -33.75
CA ASN A 55 -8.20 80.20 -34.90
C ASN A 55 -9.59 79.57 -34.69
N GLY A 56 -10.62 80.41 -34.85
CA GLY A 56 -12.01 80.00 -34.72
C GLY A 56 -12.46 79.06 -35.83
N ARG A 57 -13.12 77.97 -35.42
CA ARG A 57 -14.33 77.40 -36.02
C ARG A 57 -14.81 76.24 -35.14
N LEU A 58 -15.97 76.42 -34.53
CA LEU A 58 -16.74 75.35 -33.90
C LEU A 58 -17.31 74.43 -35.00
N PRO A 59 -17.58 73.16 -34.66
CA PRO A 59 -18.99 72.79 -34.68
C PRO A 59 -19.44 72.22 -33.33
N GLU A 60 -20.56 72.78 -32.86
CA GLU A 60 -21.51 72.15 -31.94
C GLU A 60 -21.74 70.68 -32.29
N ILE A 61 -21.81 69.81 -31.27
CA ILE A 61 -22.83 68.76 -31.15
C ILE A 61 -22.75 68.15 -29.73
N TYR A 62 -23.85 68.35 -29.00
CA TYR A 62 -24.38 67.61 -27.85
C TYR A 62 -23.79 67.81 -26.44
N CYS A 63 -24.40 68.77 -25.74
CA CYS A 63 -24.62 68.76 -24.30
C CYS A 63 -25.31 67.45 -23.84
N ALA A 64 -24.69 66.71 -22.93
CA ALA A 64 -25.35 65.63 -22.19
C ALA A 64 -26.06 66.19 -20.92
N PRO A 65 -27.28 65.74 -20.59
CA PRO A 65 -28.08 66.32 -19.52
C PRO A 65 -27.58 65.91 -18.13
N ARG A 66 -27.67 66.85 -17.17
CA ARG A 66 -27.51 66.61 -15.73
C ARG A 66 -28.55 65.59 -15.27
N GLY A 67 -28.11 64.37 -14.99
CA GLY A 67 -28.94 63.29 -14.46
C GLY A 67 -28.43 62.81 -13.10
N ARG A 68 -29.07 63.32 -12.03
CA ARG A 68 -29.38 62.66 -10.76
C ARG A 68 -28.22 61.87 -10.10
N GLU A 69 -27.63 62.47 -9.04
CA GLU A 69 -26.82 61.76 -8.04
C GLU A 69 -27.56 60.50 -7.57
N ARG A 70 -27.15 59.34 -8.08
CA ARG A 70 -27.49 58.06 -7.49
C ARG A 70 -26.66 57.96 -6.23
N ARG A 71 -27.35 57.95 -5.08
CA ARG A 71 -26.80 57.58 -3.77
C ARG A 71 -25.88 56.37 -3.94
N VAL A 72 -24.59 56.58 -3.74
CA VAL A 72 -23.60 55.51 -3.54
C VAL A 72 -23.91 54.92 -2.17
N GLY A 73 -24.87 54.02 -2.17
CA GLY A 73 -25.35 53.29 -1.00
C GLY A 73 -25.76 51.90 -1.46
N GLU A 74 -24.95 51.28 -2.31
CA GLU A 74 -25.06 49.87 -2.63
C GLU A 74 -23.89 49.18 -1.95
N MET A 75 -24.22 48.57 -0.81
CA MET A 75 -23.40 47.63 -0.08
C MET A 75 -22.82 46.65 -1.10
N SER A 76 -21.51 46.77 -1.35
CA SER A 76 -20.77 45.89 -2.25
C SER A 76 -20.99 44.45 -1.79
N ALA A 77 -21.95 43.76 -2.41
CA ALA A 77 -22.05 42.32 -2.31
C ALA A 77 -20.71 41.79 -2.81
N THR A 78 -19.89 41.29 -1.89
CA THR A 78 -18.58 40.71 -2.22
C THR A 78 -18.85 39.50 -3.10
N VAL A 79 -18.87 39.69 -4.43
CA VAL A 79 -19.04 38.61 -5.39
C VAL A 79 -17.86 37.69 -5.18
N THR A 80 -18.11 36.58 -4.49
CA THR A 80 -17.09 35.56 -4.26
C THR A 80 -16.84 34.89 -5.60
N ARG A 81 -15.81 35.34 -6.32
CA ARG A 81 -15.42 34.75 -7.59
C ARG A 81 -15.02 33.30 -7.34
N THR A 82 -15.50 32.40 -8.19
CA THR A 82 -15.17 30.97 -8.15
C THR A 82 -14.53 30.57 -9.46
N TYR A 83 -13.47 29.78 -9.37
CA TYR A 83 -12.71 29.28 -10.51
C TYR A 83 -12.95 27.78 -10.68
N GLU A 84 -13.00 27.33 -11.94
CA GLU A 84 -13.01 25.90 -12.24
C GLU A 84 -11.61 25.34 -12.04
N ARG A 85 -11.51 24.27 -11.24
CA ARG A 85 -10.25 23.59 -10.94
C ARG A 85 -10.17 22.22 -11.57
N PHE A 86 -11.24 21.44 -11.48
CA PHE A 86 -11.30 20.06 -12.00
C PHE A 86 -12.54 19.84 -12.88
N PRO A 87 -12.36 19.50 -14.17
CA PRO A 87 -13.48 19.20 -15.04
C PRO A 87 -14.15 17.89 -14.61
N LEU A 88 -15.44 17.73 -14.96
CA LEU A 88 -16.26 16.58 -14.54
C LEU A 88 -15.59 15.22 -14.84
N ALA A 89 -14.97 15.07 -16.01
CA ALA A 89 -14.30 13.83 -16.41
C ALA A 89 -13.15 13.41 -15.47
N ARG A 90 -12.43 14.37 -14.86
CA ARG A 90 -11.38 14.07 -13.87
C ARG A 90 -11.97 13.66 -12.53
N ARG A 91 -13.08 14.29 -12.14
CA ARG A 91 -13.80 13.94 -10.91
C ARG A 91 -14.39 12.54 -10.98
N ILE A 92 -15.00 12.17 -12.11
CA ILE A 92 -15.53 10.81 -12.31
C ILE A 92 -14.42 9.76 -12.22
N GLU A 93 -13.29 10.00 -12.89
CA GLU A 93 -12.12 9.12 -12.80
C GLU A 93 -11.64 8.97 -11.34
N HIS A 94 -11.51 10.08 -10.61
CA HIS A 94 -11.17 10.06 -9.19
C HIS A 94 -12.16 9.23 -8.37
N TRP A 95 -13.47 9.41 -8.56
CA TRP A 95 -14.49 8.64 -7.85
C TRP A 95 -14.38 7.13 -8.11
N ILE A 96 -14.19 6.73 -9.37
CA ILE A 96 -14.03 5.31 -9.73
C ILE A 96 -12.79 4.72 -9.06
N MET A 97 -11.65 5.42 -9.15
CA MET A 97 -10.40 4.97 -8.55
C MET A 97 -10.48 4.96 -7.01
N MET A 98 -11.10 5.97 -6.40
CA MET A 98 -11.29 6.06 -4.95
C MET A 98 -12.15 4.90 -4.44
N LEU A 99 -13.29 4.63 -5.07
CA LEU A 99 -14.16 3.52 -4.67
C LEU A 99 -13.45 2.17 -4.83
N SER A 100 -12.73 1.98 -5.92
CA SER A 100 -11.92 0.78 -6.15
C SER A 100 -10.82 0.63 -5.08
N PHE A 101 -10.09 1.71 -4.77
CA PHE A 101 -9.05 1.70 -3.74
C PHE A 101 -9.61 1.38 -2.35
N VAL A 102 -10.74 2.00 -1.98
CA VAL A 102 -11.41 1.73 -0.71
C VAL A 102 -11.82 0.26 -0.61
N THR A 103 -12.41 -0.31 -1.68
CA THR A 103 -12.75 -1.74 -1.71
C THR A 103 -11.51 -2.63 -1.59
N LEU A 104 -10.42 -2.29 -2.28
CA LEU A 104 -9.14 -3.01 -2.17
C LEU A 104 -8.57 -2.96 -0.75
N GLY A 105 -8.61 -1.81 -0.08
CA GLY A 105 -8.19 -1.67 1.32
C GLY A 105 -9.08 -2.47 2.27
N LEU A 106 -10.39 -2.37 2.13
CA LEU A 106 -11.37 -3.06 2.98
C LEU A 106 -11.33 -4.58 2.83
N THR A 107 -11.01 -5.09 1.63
CA THR A 107 -10.85 -6.53 1.40
C THR A 107 -9.42 -7.02 1.63
N GLY A 108 -8.40 -6.19 1.42
CA GLY A 108 -7.00 -6.56 1.62
C GLY A 108 -6.57 -6.61 3.08
N LEU A 109 -7.02 -5.66 3.92
CA LEU A 109 -6.66 -5.62 5.34
C LEU A 109 -7.09 -6.86 6.12
N PRO A 110 -8.33 -7.40 5.97
CA PRO A 110 -8.71 -8.66 6.59
C PRO A 110 -7.84 -9.86 6.17
N GLN A 111 -7.39 -9.90 4.92
CA GLN A 111 -6.48 -10.97 4.45
C GLN A 111 -5.08 -10.84 5.05
N LYS A 112 -4.61 -9.62 5.34
CA LYS A 112 -3.33 -9.36 6.00
C LYS A 112 -3.37 -9.72 7.49
N PHE A 113 -4.49 -9.46 8.15
CA PHE A 113 -4.68 -9.70 9.59
C PHE A 113 -5.75 -10.78 9.89
N PRO A 114 -5.60 -12.00 9.36
CA PRO A 114 -6.68 -13.00 9.35
C PRO A 114 -7.10 -13.47 10.74
N ALA A 115 -6.21 -13.39 11.74
CA ALA A 115 -6.49 -13.79 13.12
C ALA A 115 -7.25 -12.73 13.94
N SER A 116 -7.40 -11.50 13.42
CA SER A 116 -8.11 -10.45 14.14
C SER A 116 -9.62 -10.72 14.17
N ARG A 117 -10.26 -10.54 15.34
CA ARG A 117 -11.71 -10.68 15.48
C ARG A 117 -12.50 -9.78 14.53
N LEU A 118 -11.98 -8.59 14.24
CA LEU A 118 -12.59 -7.66 13.29
C LEU A 118 -12.51 -8.20 11.86
N SER A 119 -11.39 -8.83 11.50
CA SER A 119 -11.20 -9.43 10.18
C SER A 119 -12.09 -10.65 9.97
N ILE A 120 -12.23 -11.50 10.99
CA ILE A 120 -13.15 -12.65 10.97
C ILE A 120 -14.59 -12.16 10.78
N GLY A 121 -15.06 -11.21 11.60
CA GLY A 121 -16.41 -10.67 11.46
C GLY A 121 -16.67 -10.00 10.11
N PHE A 122 -15.67 -9.33 9.53
CA PHE A 122 -15.79 -8.74 8.20
C PHE A 122 -15.87 -9.79 7.08
N VAL A 123 -15.07 -10.86 7.19
CA VAL A 123 -15.13 -12.01 6.27
C VAL A 123 -16.51 -12.68 6.33
N ASP A 124 -17.06 -12.86 7.52
CA ASP A 124 -18.39 -13.46 7.72
C ASP A 124 -19.49 -12.61 7.07
N ILE A 125 -19.45 -11.29 7.24
CA ILE A 125 -20.40 -10.35 6.63
C ILE A 125 -20.34 -10.42 5.09
N LEU A 126 -19.16 -10.59 4.52
CA LEU A 126 -18.99 -10.68 3.06
C LEU A 126 -19.33 -12.05 2.49
N GLY A 127 -19.73 -13.03 3.31
CA GLY A 127 -20.08 -14.37 2.86
C GLY A 127 -18.89 -15.31 2.69
N GLY A 128 -17.80 -15.06 3.42
CA GLY A 128 -16.63 -15.93 3.49
C GLY A 128 -15.43 -15.47 2.66
N ILE A 129 -14.36 -16.25 2.74
CA ILE A 129 -13.04 -15.93 2.15
C ILE A 129 -13.13 -15.85 0.62
N GLU A 130 -13.96 -16.70 0.01
CA GLU A 130 -14.12 -16.76 -1.45
C GLU A 130 -14.73 -15.50 -2.04
N SER A 131 -15.81 -15.02 -1.42
CA SER A 131 -16.46 -13.77 -1.80
C SER A 131 -15.49 -12.60 -1.60
N LEU A 132 -14.82 -12.54 -0.45
CA LEU A 132 -13.85 -11.50 -0.15
C LEU A 132 -12.72 -11.44 -1.19
N ARG A 133 -12.17 -12.59 -1.58
CA ARG A 133 -11.16 -12.71 -2.64
C ARG A 133 -11.68 -12.25 -4.00
N THR A 134 -12.89 -12.69 -4.37
CA THR A 134 -13.53 -12.32 -5.64
C THR A 134 -13.76 -10.81 -5.73
N ILE A 135 -14.23 -10.19 -4.65
CA ILE A 135 -14.41 -8.74 -4.57
C ILE A 135 -13.06 -8.03 -4.70
N HIS A 136 -12.01 -8.52 -4.02
CA HIS A 136 -10.66 -7.95 -4.11
C HIS A 136 -10.13 -7.97 -5.55
N HIS A 137 -10.21 -9.13 -6.23
CA HIS A 137 -9.80 -9.29 -7.62
C HIS A 137 -10.60 -8.41 -8.57
N THR A 138 -11.91 -8.32 -8.39
CA THR A 138 -12.78 -7.46 -9.21
C THR A 138 -12.41 -5.99 -9.04
N ALA A 139 -12.19 -5.55 -7.79
CA ALA A 139 -11.76 -4.19 -7.50
C ALA A 139 -10.37 -3.89 -8.09
N ALA A 140 -9.46 -4.86 -8.08
CA ALA A 140 -8.14 -4.75 -8.70
C ALA A 140 -8.25 -4.56 -10.21
N ILE A 141 -9.13 -5.30 -10.90
CA ILE A 141 -9.38 -5.12 -12.33
C ILE A 141 -9.89 -3.71 -12.63
N VAL A 142 -10.84 -3.20 -11.84
CA VAL A 142 -11.32 -1.81 -11.98
C VAL A 142 -10.17 -0.82 -11.78
N MET A 143 -9.29 -1.02 -10.79
CA MET A 143 -8.11 -0.18 -10.57
C MET A 143 -7.14 -0.23 -11.76
N MET A 144 -6.87 -1.42 -12.31
CA MET A 144 -5.98 -1.59 -13.47
C MET A 144 -6.53 -0.87 -14.70
N LEU A 145 -7.82 -1.03 -15.00
CA LEU A 145 -8.48 -0.33 -16.10
C LEU A 145 -8.51 1.19 -15.89
N GLY A 146 -8.79 1.63 -14.67
CA GLY A 146 -8.73 3.05 -14.28
C GLY A 146 -7.33 3.62 -14.46
N THR A 147 -6.29 2.88 -14.08
CA THR A 147 -4.88 3.26 -14.27
C THR A 147 -4.50 3.32 -15.75
N ALA A 148 -4.91 2.34 -16.56
CA ALA A 148 -4.69 2.36 -18.00
C ALA A 148 -5.36 3.58 -18.66
N TRP A 149 -6.60 3.87 -18.29
CA TRP A 149 -7.31 5.06 -18.72
C TRP A 149 -6.59 6.36 -18.28
N HIS A 150 -6.11 6.41 -17.04
CA HIS A 150 -5.36 7.54 -16.50
C HIS A 150 -4.10 7.84 -17.34
N LEU A 151 -3.34 6.80 -17.69
CA LEU A 151 -2.14 6.91 -18.53
C LEU A 151 -2.47 7.43 -19.94
N LEU A 152 -3.55 6.94 -20.55
CA LEU A 152 -4.01 7.42 -21.87
C LEU A 152 -4.47 8.87 -21.82
N VAL A 153 -5.11 9.31 -20.75
CA VAL A 153 -5.50 10.72 -20.64
C VAL A 153 -4.30 11.61 -20.32
N PHE A 154 -3.37 11.15 -19.48
CA PHE A 154 -2.11 11.83 -19.26
C PHE A 154 -1.35 12.05 -20.57
N GLY A 155 -1.22 11.01 -21.40
CA GLY A 155 -0.61 11.10 -22.73
C GLY A 155 -1.34 12.09 -23.65
N TYR A 156 -2.68 12.13 -23.59
CA TYR A 156 -3.48 13.10 -24.34
C TYR A 156 -3.21 14.54 -23.87
N LEU A 157 -3.19 14.79 -22.56
CA LEU A 157 -2.91 16.11 -22.00
C LEU A 157 -1.47 16.56 -22.32
N ALA A 158 -0.50 15.65 -22.23
CA ALA A 158 0.91 15.94 -22.50
C ALA A 158 1.19 16.20 -23.99
N TYR A 159 0.70 15.33 -24.90
CA TYR A 159 1.02 15.42 -26.32
C TYR A 159 0.06 16.33 -27.10
N VAL A 160 -1.25 16.10 -26.95
CA VAL A 160 -2.29 16.79 -27.73
C VAL A 160 -2.53 18.19 -27.18
N ARG A 161 -2.81 18.32 -25.88
CA ARG A 161 -3.08 19.64 -25.29
C ARG A 161 -1.80 20.40 -24.92
N ARG A 162 -0.65 19.72 -24.79
CA ARG A 162 0.61 20.31 -24.29
C ARG A 162 0.39 21.06 -22.98
N THR A 163 -0.46 20.50 -22.12
CA THR A 163 -0.69 21.02 -20.78
C THR A 163 0.64 20.98 -20.01
N ARG A 164 0.91 22.02 -19.22
CA ARG A 164 2.10 22.06 -18.35
C ARG A 164 2.08 20.84 -17.42
N LEU A 165 3.16 20.07 -17.38
CA LEU A 165 3.27 18.86 -16.56
C LEU A 165 3.58 19.22 -15.10
N THR A 166 2.70 19.99 -14.47
CA THR A 166 2.89 20.55 -13.12
C THR A 166 2.92 19.48 -12.02
N MET A 167 2.52 18.24 -12.32
CA MET A 167 2.60 17.08 -11.41
C MET A 167 4.01 16.46 -11.34
N LEU A 168 4.94 16.85 -12.21
CA LEU A 168 6.32 16.37 -12.12
C LEU A 168 7.01 17.02 -10.90
N PRO A 169 7.75 16.26 -10.08
CA PRO A 169 8.51 16.83 -8.98
C PRO A 169 9.66 17.66 -9.53
N THR A 170 9.91 18.78 -8.88
CA THR A 170 10.97 19.73 -9.23
C THR A 170 11.78 20.05 -7.98
N LEU A 171 12.98 20.63 -8.16
CA LEU A 171 13.78 21.11 -7.02
C LEU A 171 13.06 22.20 -6.20
N GLN A 172 12.06 22.87 -6.78
CA GLN A 172 11.24 23.83 -6.06
C GLN A 172 10.36 23.14 -5.00
N ASP A 173 9.86 21.94 -5.28
CA ASP A 173 9.01 21.20 -4.34
C ASP A 173 9.75 20.83 -3.04
N VAL A 174 11.06 20.55 -3.15
CA VAL A 174 11.93 20.31 -1.99
C VAL A 174 12.12 21.60 -1.18
N LYS A 175 12.30 22.75 -1.85
CA LYS A 175 12.39 24.05 -1.18
C LYS A 175 11.08 24.42 -0.49
N ASP A 176 9.95 24.20 -1.15
CA ASP A 176 8.62 24.46 -0.62
C ASP A 176 8.33 23.57 0.60
N GLY A 177 8.71 22.28 0.53
CA GLY A 177 8.61 21.35 1.66
C GLY A 177 9.49 21.76 2.84
N TRP A 178 10.74 22.20 2.57
CA TRP A 178 11.62 22.72 3.62
C TRP A 178 11.08 24.00 4.24
N GLN A 179 10.55 24.92 3.44
CA GLN A 179 9.93 26.14 3.94
C GLN A 179 8.66 25.84 4.74
N ALA A 180 7.82 24.90 4.29
CA ALA A 180 6.65 24.45 5.05
C ALA A 180 7.04 23.89 6.41
N LEU A 181 8.12 23.08 6.47
CA LEU A 181 8.66 22.59 7.73
C LEU A 181 9.14 23.75 8.62
N MET A 182 9.95 24.67 8.08
CA MET A 182 10.44 25.84 8.83
C MET A 182 9.29 26.74 9.31
N TYR A 183 8.21 26.86 8.54
CA TYR A 183 7.00 27.59 8.93
C TYR A 183 6.27 26.90 10.08
N ASN A 184 6.08 25.58 10.00
CA ASN A 184 5.39 24.81 11.04
C ASN A 184 6.15 24.80 12.38
N ILE A 185 7.49 24.88 12.37
CA ILE A 185 8.29 25.02 13.61
C ILE A 185 8.47 26.49 14.06
N GLY A 186 7.79 27.44 13.41
CA GLY A 186 7.80 28.86 13.77
C GLY A 186 9.06 29.64 13.36
N ARG A 187 9.94 29.09 12.51
CA ARG A 187 11.15 29.76 12.03
C ARG A 187 10.95 30.56 10.75
N ALA A 188 10.00 30.19 9.90
CA ALA A 188 9.62 30.99 8.74
C ALA A 188 8.39 31.84 9.08
N LYS A 189 8.36 33.09 8.58
CA LYS A 189 7.26 34.03 8.83
C LYS A 189 6.06 33.83 7.93
N THR A 190 6.28 33.24 6.75
CA THR A 190 5.25 33.05 5.71
C THR A 190 5.25 31.61 5.21
N PRO A 191 4.07 31.05 4.92
CA PRO A 191 3.97 29.73 4.29
C PRO A 191 4.53 29.80 2.86
N PRO A 192 4.96 28.66 2.29
CA PRO A 192 5.42 28.60 0.89
C PRO A 192 4.27 28.96 -0.06
N GLN A 193 4.59 29.72 -1.11
CA GLN A 193 3.65 30.03 -2.17
C GLN A 193 3.71 28.93 -3.22
N MET A 194 2.61 28.17 -3.34
CA MET A 194 2.57 26.99 -4.19
C MET A 194 1.70 27.21 -5.44
N GLY A 195 2.01 26.44 -6.48
CA GLY A 195 1.30 26.43 -7.76
C GLY A 195 0.02 25.59 -7.74
N ARG A 196 -0.39 25.16 -8.93
CA ARG A 196 -1.62 24.36 -9.14
C ARG A 196 -1.71 23.11 -8.26
N TYR A 197 -0.56 22.51 -7.99
CA TYR A 197 -0.41 21.42 -7.04
C TYR A 197 0.69 21.77 -6.05
N THR A 198 0.39 21.60 -4.77
CA THR A 198 1.32 21.69 -3.66
C THR A 198 2.33 20.54 -3.69
N PHE A 199 3.46 20.69 -3.00
CA PHE A 199 4.44 19.61 -2.89
C PHE A 199 3.84 18.34 -2.22
N GLU A 200 2.91 18.52 -1.27
CA GLU A 200 2.17 17.44 -0.61
C GLU A 200 1.34 16.64 -1.61
N GLU A 201 0.51 17.32 -2.41
CA GLU A 201 -0.33 16.67 -3.45
C GLU A 201 0.52 15.94 -4.50
N LYS A 202 1.68 16.50 -4.87
CA LYS A 202 2.61 15.82 -5.78
C LYS A 202 3.22 14.58 -5.15
N MET A 203 3.66 14.65 -3.90
CA MET A 203 4.20 13.49 -3.21
C MET A 203 3.16 12.38 -3.06
N GLU A 204 1.92 12.71 -2.71
CA GLU A 204 0.82 11.74 -2.66
C GLU A 204 0.60 11.07 -4.02
N TYR A 205 0.59 11.85 -5.10
CA TYR A 205 0.45 11.29 -6.45
C TYR A 205 1.61 10.36 -6.83
N TRP A 206 2.84 10.73 -6.52
CA TRP A 206 4.00 9.89 -6.84
C TRP A 206 4.12 8.66 -5.96
N ALA A 207 3.75 8.77 -4.68
CA ALA A 207 3.58 7.61 -3.81
C ALA A 207 2.53 6.67 -4.38
N PHE A 208 1.40 7.19 -4.88
CA PHE A 208 0.39 6.38 -5.58
C PHE A 208 0.94 5.73 -6.87
N VAL A 209 1.68 6.46 -7.71
CA VAL A 209 2.29 5.91 -8.93
C VAL A 209 3.26 4.77 -8.60
N TRP A 210 4.11 4.96 -7.59
CA TRP A 210 5.02 3.93 -7.10
C TRP A 210 4.25 2.71 -6.55
N GLY A 211 3.28 2.96 -5.67
CA GLY A 211 2.44 1.93 -5.08
C GLY A 211 1.68 1.14 -6.14
N ALA A 212 1.13 1.80 -7.17
CA ALA A 212 0.44 1.11 -8.27
C ALA A 212 1.35 0.13 -9.03
N ILE A 213 2.62 0.49 -9.25
CA ILE A 213 3.61 -0.40 -9.88
C ILE A 213 3.89 -1.60 -8.99
N ILE A 214 4.21 -1.38 -7.71
CA ILE A 214 4.51 -2.46 -6.76
C ILE A 214 3.30 -3.37 -6.55
N MET A 215 2.12 -2.81 -6.35
CA MET A 215 0.87 -3.55 -6.15
C MET A 215 0.47 -4.34 -7.39
N GLY A 216 0.65 -3.77 -8.58
CA GLY A 216 0.42 -4.49 -9.84
C GLY A 216 1.36 -5.67 -10.02
N LEU A 217 2.68 -5.48 -9.81
CA LEU A 217 3.67 -6.53 -9.96
C LEU A 217 3.52 -7.64 -8.92
N THR A 218 3.45 -7.27 -7.64
CA THR A 218 3.31 -8.25 -6.55
C THR A 218 1.94 -8.93 -6.57
N GLY A 219 0.88 -8.22 -6.96
CA GLY A 219 -0.45 -8.79 -7.18
C GLY A 219 -0.44 -9.83 -8.31
N PHE A 220 0.27 -9.56 -9.42
CA PHE A 220 0.46 -10.55 -10.48
C PHE A 220 1.15 -11.81 -9.96
N MET A 221 2.24 -11.64 -9.21
CA MET A 221 3.02 -12.76 -8.68
C MET A 221 2.18 -13.66 -7.76
N MET A 222 1.32 -13.05 -6.94
CA MET A 222 0.43 -13.77 -6.04
C MET A 222 -0.77 -14.41 -6.73
N TRP A 223 -1.33 -13.75 -7.76
CA TRP A 223 -2.45 -14.31 -8.53
C TRP A 223 -1.98 -15.45 -9.45
N ASN A 224 -0.76 -15.34 -10.00
CA ASN A 224 -0.20 -16.28 -10.97
C ASN A 224 1.17 -16.83 -10.50
N PRO A 225 1.21 -17.61 -9.40
CA PRO A 225 2.47 -18.06 -8.81
C PRO A 225 3.24 -19.02 -9.72
N LEU A 226 2.58 -19.97 -10.41
CA LEU A 226 3.27 -20.90 -11.31
C LEU A 226 3.87 -20.21 -12.54
N SER A 227 3.18 -19.22 -13.08
CA SER A 227 3.71 -18.40 -14.18
C SER A 227 4.94 -17.60 -13.74
N THR A 228 4.95 -17.14 -12.49
CA THR A 228 6.08 -16.40 -11.91
C THR A 228 7.27 -17.31 -11.64
N THR A 229 7.06 -18.48 -11.04
CA THR A 229 8.15 -19.40 -10.66
C THR A 229 8.82 -20.12 -11.83
N ARG A 230 8.26 -20.01 -13.04
CA ARG A 230 8.96 -20.40 -14.28
C ARG A 230 10.18 -19.54 -14.59
N PHE A 231 10.15 -18.28 -14.16
CA PHE A 231 11.20 -17.29 -14.47
C PHE A 231 11.97 -16.85 -13.24
N LEU A 232 11.36 -16.92 -12.06
CA LEU A 232 11.93 -16.45 -10.80
C LEU A 232 11.96 -17.58 -9.75
N PRO A 233 12.88 -17.52 -8.78
CA PRO A 233 12.92 -18.47 -7.66
C PRO A 233 11.63 -18.46 -6.82
N GLY A 234 11.33 -19.58 -6.16
CA GLY A 234 10.10 -19.75 -5.37
C GLY A 234 9.97 -18.79 -4.19
N GLU A 235 11.09 -18.30 -3.64
CA GLU A 235 11.17 -17.34 -2.54
C GLU A 235 10.56 -15.98 -2.90
N VAL A 236 10.43 -15.67 -4.19
CA VAL A 236 9.80 -14.43 -4.66
C VAL A 236 8.32 -14.38 -4.31
N ILE A 237 7.61 -15.51 -4.20
CA ILE A 237 6.18 -15.53 -3.87
C ILE A 237 5.90 -15.04 -2.44
N PRO A 238 6.53 -15.59 -1.38
CA PRO A 238 6.36 -15.05 -0.03
C PRO A 238 6.91 -13.62 0.11
N ALA A 239 7.99 -13.27 -0.61
CA ALA A 239 8.48 -11.90 -0.67
C ALA A 239 7.45 -10.94 -1.28
N ALA A 240 6.80 -11.34 -2.38
CA ALA A 240 5.72 -10.60 -3.01
C ALA A 240 4.53 -10.44 -2.06
N LYS A 241 4.14 -11.50 -1.32
CA LYS A 241 3.09 -11.40 -0.30
C LYS A 241 3.43 -10.40 0.79
N ALA A 242 4.67 -10.40 1.28
CA ALA A 242 5.14 -9.45 2.29
C ALA A 242 5.14 -8.01 1.74
N ALA A 243 5.68 -7.80 0.54
CA ALA A 243 5.75 -6.51 -0.13
C ALA A 243 4.36 -5.96 -0.46
N HIS A 244 3.48 -6.77 -1.05
CA HIS A 244 2.10 -6.40 -1.37
C HIS A 244 1.33 -5.98 -0.11
N GLY A 245 1.38 -6.81 0.93
CA GLY A 245 0.72 -6.51 2.20
C GLY A 245 1.35 -5.32 2.93
N GLY A 246 2.65 -5.08 2.78
CA GLY A 246 3.35 -3.92 3.36
C GLY A 246 2.96 -2.62 2.68
N GLU A 247 3.06 -2.59 1.36
CA GLU A 247 2.69 -1.44 0.52
C GLU A 247 1.21 -1.11 0.66
N ALA A 248 0.31 -2.12 0.71
CA ALA A 248 -1.11 -1.91 0.95
C ALA A 248 -1.37 -1.19 2.29
N LEU A 249 -0.67 -1.57 3.35
CA LEU A 249 -0.79 -0.92 4.65
C LEU A 249 -0.28 0.53 4.59
N LEU A 250 0.88 0.76 3.96
CA LEU A 250 1.43 2.09 3.77
C LEU A 250 0.49 2.98 2.95
N ALA A 251 -0.07 2.47 1.85
CA ALA A 251 -1.00 3.20 0.99
C ALA A 251 -2.29 3.58 1.73
N VAL A 252 -2.88 2.64 2.49
CA VAL A 252 -4.08 2.93 3.30
C VAL A 252 -3.77 3.97 4.39
N LEU A 253 -2.66 3.82 5.11
CA LEU A 253 -2.27 4.79 6.14
C LEU A 253 -1.96 6.16 5.55
N ALA A 254 -1.26 6.23 4.42
CA ALA A 254 -0.97 7.48 3.72
C ALA A 254 -2.28 8.19 3.31
N ILE A 255 -3.26 7.44 2.79
CA ILE A 255 -4.55 8.03 2.43
C ILE A 255 -5.33 8.51 3.66
N ILE A 256 -5.36 7.75 4.76
CA ILE A 256 -6.07 8.17 5.98
C ILE A 256 -5.38 9.36 6.66
N ILE A 257 -4.06 9.29 6.85
CA ILE A 257 -3.32 10.25 7.67
C ILE A 257 -2.93 11.49 6.87
N TRP A 258 -2.54 11.35 5.61
CA TRP A 258 -2.10 12.49 4.80
C TRP A 258 -3.25 13.04 3.98
N HIS A 259 -3.84 12.20 3.12
CA HIS A 259 -4.80 12.68 2.13
C HIS A 259 -6.13 13.11 2.77
N MET A 260 -6.79 12.23 3.53
CA MET A 260 -8.07 12.50 4.17
C MET A 260 -7.95 13.63 5.20
N TYR A 261 -6.93 13.59 6.07
CA TYR A 261 -6.71 14.66 7.03
C TYR A 261 -6.36 15.98 6.34
N GLY A 262 -5.41 16.00 5.40
CA GLY A 262 -4.93 17.21 4.75
C GLY A 262 -6.02 17.92 3.95
N VAL A 263 -6.69 17.18 3.07
CA VAL A 263 -7.68 17.74 2.13
C VAL A 263 -9.04 17.89 2.79
N HIS A 264 -9.52 16.89 3.55
CA HIS A 264 -10.90 16.85 4.04
C HIS A 264 -11.09 17.25 5.50
N ILE A 265 -10.05 17.34 6.31
CA ILE A 265 -10.17 17.77 7.72
C ILE A 265 -9.50 19.13 7.94
N LYS A 266 -8.23 19.28 7.58
CA LYS A 266 -7.43 20.48 7.81
C LYS A 266 -7.82 21.64 6.88
N ARG A 267 -7.89 21.39 5.56
CA ARG A 267 -8.21 22.41 4.55
C ARG A 267 -9.70 22.45 4.19
N PHE A 268 -10.39 21.32 4.33
CA PHE A 268 -11.80 21.14 3.93
C PHE A 268 -12.07 21.56 2.46
N ASN A 269 -11.17 21.15 1.56
CA ASN A 269 -11.23 21.50 0.15
C ASN A 269 -12.24 20.60 -0.60
N LYS A 270 -13.25 21.24 -1.22
CA LYS A 270 -14.34 20.55 -1.95
C LYS A 270 -14.12 20.46 -3.46
N ALA A 271 -12.98 20.92 -3.97
CA ALA A 271 -12.74 21.05 -5.41
C ALA A 271 -12.85 19.71 -6.16
N MET A 272 -12.48 18.58 -5.55
CA MET A 272 -12.64 17.26 -6.18
C MET A 272 -14.11 16.81 -6.29
N PHE A 273 -14.99 17.34 -5.45
CA PHE A 273 -16.42 17.02 -5.48
C PHE A 273 -17.20 17.99 -6.37
N THR A 274 -16.96 19.30 -6.26
CA THR A 274 -17.71 20.35 -6.97
C THR A 274 -17.06 20.76 -8.29
N GLY A 275 -15.76 20.51 -8.45
CA GLY A 275 -14.95 20.97 -9.58
C GLY A 275 -14.52 22.43 -9.47
N ARG A 276 -14.94 23.16 -8.44
CA ARG A 276 -14.75 24.62 -8.30
C ARG A 276 -14.14 24.97 -6.95
N MET A 277 -13.41 26.09 -6.91
CA MET A 277 -12.79 26.64 -5.71
C MET A 277 -13.03 28.16 -5.66
N SER A 278 -13.26 28.73 -4.48
CA SER A 278 -13.40 30.17 -4.32
C SER A 278 -12.05 30.89 -4.45
N GLU A 279 -12.09 32.18 -4.79
CA GLU A 279 -10.88 32.99 -4.89
C GLU A 279 -10.06 33.04 -3.60
N GLN A 280 -10.75 33.09 -2.45
CA GLN A 280 -10.10 33.13 -1.13
C GLN A 280 -9.39 31.81 -0.80
N GLU A 281 -10.05 30.68 -1.07
CA GLU A 281 -9.44 29.36 -0.90
C GLU A 281 -8.23 29.21 -1.84
N MET A 282 -8.34 29.62 -3.11
CA MET A 282 -7.22 29.59 -4.04
C MET A 282 -6.06 30.49 -3.60
N LEU A 283 -6.33 31.67 -3.06
CA LEU A 283 -5.29 32.56 -2.55
C LEU A 283 -4.50 31.93 -1.40
N HIS A 284 -5.19 31.17 -0.54
CA HIS A 284 -4.58 30.53 0.61
C HIS A 284 -3.82 29.24 0.24
N GLU A 285 -4.41 28.38 -0.59
CA GLU A 285 -3.84 27.07 -0.91
C GLU A 285 -2.95 27.06 -2.17
N HIS A 286 -3.29 27.88 -3.17
CA HIS A 286 -2.66 27.88 -4.50
C HIS A 286 -2.40 29.31 -5.04
N PRO A 287 -1.66 30.15 -4.30
CA PRO A 287 -1.47 31.56 -4.64
C PRO A 287 -0.84 31.76 -6.03
N LEU A 288 0.10 30.90 -6.44
CA LEU A 288 0.74 31.04 -7.76
C LEU A 288 -0.20 30.60 -8.90
N GLU A 289 -1.10 29.64 -8.68
CA GLU A 289 -2.12 29.30 -9.67
C GLU A 289 -3.11 30.46 -9.86
N LEU A 290 -3.54 31.09 -8.77
CA LEU A 290 -4.43 32.24 -8.84
C LEU A 290 -3.75 33.43 -9.55
N ALA A 291 -2.47 33.65 -9.29
CA ALA A 291 -1.67 34.67 -10.00
C ALA A 291 -1.61 34.36 -11.51
N ASP A 292 -1.34 33.11 -11.89
CA ASP A 292 -1.31 32.67 -13.29
C ASP A 292 -2.68 32.85 -13.99
N ILE A 293 -3.78 32.58 -13.29
CA ILE A 293 -5.14 32.78 -13.82
C ILE A 293 -5.42 34.26 -14.03
N LYS A 294 -5.13 35.10 -13.03
CA LYS A 294 -5.35 36.56 -13.10
C LYS A 294 -4.47 37.24 -14.16
N ALA A 295 -3.26 36.73 -14.37
CA ALA A 295 -2.36 37.19 -15.43
C ALA A 295 -2.73 36.65 -16.82
N GLY A 296 -3.74 35.77 -16.94
CA GLY A 296 -4.15 35.20 -18.23
C GLY A 296 -3.14 34.21 -18.83
N ILE A 297 -2.22 33.69 -18.02
CA ILE A 297 -1.16 32.76 -18.46
C ILE A 297 -1.44 31.31 -18.10
N ALA A 298 -2.41 31.05 -17.21
CA ALA A 298 -2.78 29.70 -16.76
C ALA A 298 -3.23 28.80 -17.92
N GLU A 299 -4.13 29.31 -18.78
CA GLU A 299 -4.60 28.59 -19.97
C GLU A 299 -4.03 29.23 -21.23
N ARG A 300 -3.07 28.55 -21.87
CA ARG A 300 -2.59 28.97 -23.17
C ARG A 300 -3.69 28.70 -24.22
N PRO A 301 -4.11 29.69 -25.02
CA PRO A 301 -5.05 29.45 -26.10
C PRO A 301 -4.44 28.43 -27.07
N LEU A 302 -5.17 27.34 -27.28
CA LEU A 302 -4.73 26.26 -28.16
C LEU A 302 -5.20 26.55 -29.58
N ASP A 303 -4.27 26.57 -30.55
CA ASP A 303 -4.63 26.55 -31.96
C ASP A 303 -5.39 25.24 -32.28
N SER A 304 -6.65 25.40 -32.68
CA SER A 304 -7.57 24.29 -32.96
C SER A 304 -7.07 23.41 -34.10
N VAL A 305 -6.37 23.99 -35.09
CA VAL A 305 -5.80 23.24 -36.21
C VAL A 305 -4.64 22.36 -35.74
N ALA A 306 -3.69 22.92 -34.99
CA ALA A 306 -2.59 22.15 -34.40
C ALA A 306 -3.07 21.08 -33.42
N VAL A 307 -4.12 21.34 -32.62
CA VAL A 307 -4.73 20.33 -31.75
C VAL A 307 -5.33 19.21 -32.58
N ARG A 308 -6.13 19.53 -33.62
CA ARG A 308 -6.76 18.51 -34.48
C ARG A 308 -5.74 17.65 -35.21
N LYS A 309 -4.61 18.22 -35.66
CA LYS A 309 -3.49 17.47 -36.26
C LYS A 309 -2.89 16.47 -35.26
N ARG A 310 -2.60 16.92 -34.03
CA ARG A 310 -2.06 16.06 -32.97
C ARG A 310 -3.06 14.99 -32.53
N GLN A 311 -4.35 15.32 -32.46
CA GLN A 311 -5.42 14.34 -32.16
C GLN A 311 -5.46 13.21 -33.19
N ARG A 312 -5.39 13.52 -34.50
CA ARG A 312 -5.39 12.48 -35.56
C ARG A 312 -4.19 11.53 -35.46
N ILE A 313 -3.07 11.99 -34.91
CA ILE A 313 -1.89 11.14 -34.66
C ILE A 313 -2.06 10.36 -33.34
N TYR A 314 -2.53 11.03 -32.29
CA TYR A 314 -2.62 10.44 -30.96
C TYR A 314 -3.70 9.36 -30.86
N LEU A 315 -4.89 9.60 -31.42
CA LEU A 315 -6.02 8.67 -31.28
C LEU A 315 -5.73 7.24 -31.82
N PRO A 316 -5.14 7.03 -33.01
CA PRO A 316 -4.81 5.67 -33.45
C PRO A 316 -3.73 5.04 -32.57
N ILE A 317 -2.70 5.79 -32.15
CA ILE A 317 -1.67 5.30 -31.24
C ILE A 317 -2.29 4.92 -29.88
N ALA A 318 -3.15 5.76 -29.34
CA ALA A 318 -3.88 5.52 -28.10
C ALA A 318 -4.81 4.31 -28.24
N GLY A 319 -5.43 4.09 -29.40
CA GLY A 319 -6.24 2.89 -29.68
C GLY A 319 -5.41 1.61 -29.64
N VAL A 320 -4.23 1.61 -30.26
CA VAL A 320 -3.29 0.47 -30.22
C VAL A 320 -2.77 0.24 -28.79
N LEU A 321 -2.37 1.31 -28.10
CA LEU A 321 -1.91 1.23 -26.71
C LEU A 321 -3.03 0.74 -25.77
N ALA A 322 -4.26 1.22 -25.95
CA ALA A 322 -5.42 0.76 -25.19
C ALA A 322 -5.67 -0.72 -25.43
N LEU A 323 -5.64 -1.19 -26.68
CA LEU A 323 -5.75 -2.61 -27.01
C LEU A 323 -4.64 -3.42 -26.34
N PHE A 324 -3.39 -2.97 -26.40
CA PHE A 324 -2.27 -3.63 -25.74
C PHE A 324 -2.43 -3.69 -24.22
N MET A 325 -2.83 -2.58 -23.58
CA MET A 325 -3.11 -2.55 -22.13
C MET A 325 -4.27 -3.45 -21.76
N LEU A 326 -5.34 -3.50 -22.55
CA LEU A 326 -6.48 -4.40 -22.34
C LEU A 326 -6.10 -5.87 -22.50
N LEU A 327 -5.31 -6.21 -23.52
CA LEU A 327 -4.74 -7.55 -23.67
C LEU A 327 -3.80 -7.90 -22.51
N GLY A 328 -3.03 -6.92 -22.01
CA GLY A 328 -2.20 -7.06 -20.82
C GLY A 328 -3.02 -7.38 -19.58
N VAL A 329 -4.11 -6.63 -19.31
CA VAL A 329 -5.04 -6.90 -18.21
C VAL A 329 -5.75 -8.24 -18.39
N TYR A 330 -6.20 -8.56 -19.61
CA TYR A 330 -6.80 -9.85 -19.90
C TYR A 330 -5.81 -10.99 -19.64
N GLY A 331 -4.57 -10.89 -20.13
CA GLY A 331 -3.51 -11.86 -19.88
C GLY A 331 -3.17 -11.97 -18.39
N PHE A 332 -3.11 -10.85 -17.67
CA PHE A 332 -2.91 -10.81 -16.22
C PHE A 332 -3.97 -11.65 -15.48
N VAL A 333 -5.24 -11.48 -15.84
CA VAL A 333 -6.39 -12.12 -15.18
C VAL A 333 -6.61 -13.56 -15.66
N SER A 334 -6.32 -13.86 -16.93
CA SER A 334 -6.56 -15.18 -17.54
C SER A 334 -5.41 -16.16 -17.40
N ALA A 335 -4.23 -15.71 -16.96
CA ALA A 335 -3.04 -16.55 -16.78
C ALA A 335 -3.13 -17.54 -15.60
N GLU A 336 -4.34 -17.84 -15.08
CA GLU A 336 -4.60 -18.65 -13.89
C GLU A 336 -4.05 -20.08 -13.99
N GLN A 337 -2.74 -20.19 -13.78
CA GLN A 337 -2.07 -21.41 -13.40
C GLN A 337 -1.83 -21.30 -11.89
N THR A 338 -2.90 -21.49 -11.12
CA THR A 338 -2.82 -21.60 -9.67
C THR A 338 -2.66 -23.08 -9.30
N ALA A 339 -1.78 -23.38 -8.35
CA ALA A 339 -1.43 -24.75 -7.98
C ALA A 339 -2.52 -25.48 -7.16
N ILE A 340 -3.71 -24.88 -6.97
CA ILE A 340 -4.69 -25.38 -6.00
C ILE A 340 -6.10 -25.23 -6.57
N THR A 341 -6.64 -26.29 -7.16
CA THR A 341 -8.05 -26.62 -6.90
C THR A 341 -8.17 -26.72 -5.38
N THR A 342 -8.95 -25.85 -4.76
CA THR A 342 -9.31 -25.98 -3.36
C THR A 342 -10.05 -27.30 -3.22
N VAL A 343 -9.32 -28.38 -2.95
CA VAL A 343 -9.93 -29.61 -2.45
C VAL A 343 -10.59 -29.16 -1.16
N GLU A 344 -11.92 -29.18 -1.14
CA GLU A 344 -12.70 -28.95 0.05
C GLU A 344 -12.02 -29.71 1.18
N ARG A 345 -11.65 -28.99 2.26
CA ARG A 345 -11.06 -29.61 3.44
C ARG A 345 -11.98 -30.78 3.75
N GLN A 346 -11.50 -31.99 3.45
CA GLN A 346 -12.12 -33.21 3.93
C GLN A 346 -11.96 -33.05 5.43
N VAL A 347 -12.97 -32.49 6.09
CA VAL A 347 -13.11 -32.65 7.52
C VAL A 347 -13.11 -34.16 7.63
N PRO A 348 -12.06 -34.78 8.17
CA PRO A 348 -12.15 -36.19 8.40
C PRO A 348 -13.37 -36.30 9.32
N THR A 349 -14.43 -36.95 8.88
CA THR A 349 -15.37 -37.60 9.78
C THR A 349 -14.62 -38.75 10.45
N VAL A 350 -13.46 -38.47 11.04
CA VAL A 350 -12.91 -39.28 12.10
C VAL A 350 -13.95 -39.11 13.19
N VAL A 351 -14.73 -40.16 13.36
CA VAL A 351 -15.59 -40.35 14.51
C VAL A 351 -14.64 -40.32 15.70
N VAL A 352 -14.47 -39.16 16.34
CA VAL A 352 -13.60 -38.98 17.53
C VAL A 352 -14.14 -39.78 18.73
N PHE A 353 -15.28 -40.43 18.58
CA PHE A 353 -15.76 -41.47 19.48
C PHE A 353 -16.19 -42.71 18.70
N VAL A 354 -15.28 -43.67 18.57
CA VAL A 354 -15.72 -45.07 18.68
C VAL A 354 -16.05 -45.27 20.16
N PRO A 355 -17.30 -45.62 20.55
CA PRO A 355 -17.52 -46.09 21.91
C PRO A 355 -16.57 -47.27 22.12
N TRP A 356 -15.76 -47.19 23.17
CA TRP A 356 -14.86 -48.25 23.58
C TRP A 356 -15.63 -49.57 23.52
N THR A 357 -15.23 -50.47 22.62
CA THR A 357 -15.65 -51.86 22.76
C THR A 357 -15.06 -52.28 24.10
N ALA A 358 -15.94 -52.56 25.07
CA ALA A 358 -15.51 -52.83 26.44
C ALA A 358 -14.39 -53.88 26.40
N THR A 359 -13.23 -53.52 26.93
CA THR A 359 -12.14 -54.46 27.17
C THR A 359 -12.74 -55.68 27.89
N PRO A 360 -12.59 -56.90 27.37
CA PRO A 360 -13.07 -58.07 28.07
C PRO A 360 -12.43 -58.08 29.46
N ALA A 361 -13.27 -58.11 30.50
CA ALA A 361 -12.81 -58.16 31.87
C ALA A 361 -11.87 -59.36 32.05
N PRO A 362 -10.78 -59.24 32.84
CA PRO A 362 -9.91 -60.36 33.13
C PRO A 362 -10.73 -61.50 33.73
N THR A 363 -10.68 -62.67 33.10
CA THR A 363 -11.26 -63.90 33.63
C THR A 363 -10.63 -64.16 34.99
N GLN A 364 -11.45 -64.16 36.05
CA GLN A 364 -11.00 -64.57 37.37
C GLN A 364 -10.56 -66.04 37.29
N THR A 365 -9.27 -66.27 37.49
CA THR A 365 -8.71 -67.62 37.69
C THR A 365 -9.38 -68.24 38.92
N PRO A 366 -9.88 -69.48 38.86
CA PRO A 366 -10.47 -70.13 40.03
C PRO A 366 -9.40 -70.31 41.13
N THR A 367 -9.64 -69.68 42.28
CA THR A 367 -8.89 -69.92 43.51
C THR A 367 -9.13 -71.37 43.98
N LEU A 368 -8.11 -72.22 43.88
CA LEU A 368 -8.09 -73.51 44.56
C LEU A 368 -7.84 -73.30 46.07
N PRO A 369 -8.49 -74.07 46.96
CA PRO A 369 -8.34 -73.94 48.41
C PRO A 369 -6.94 -74.35 48.90
N PRO A 370 -6.51 -73.86 50.08
CA PRO A 370 -5.14 -74.03 50.55
C PRO A 370 -4.87 -75.49 50.95
N THR A 371 -3.79 -76.07 50.44
CA THR A 371 -3.22 -77.31 50.96
C THR A 371 -1.93 -76.98 51.70
N GLU A 372 -1.77 -77.62 52.87
CA GLU A 372 -0.85 -77.28 53.94
C GLU A 372 0.64 -77.36 53.57
N THR A 373 1.38 -76.48 54.23
CA THR A 373 2.84 -76.36 54.31
C THR A 373 3.54 -77.66 54.72
N ALA A 374 4.53 -78.07 53.93
CA ALA A 374 5.64 -78.90 54.40
C ALA A 374 6.97 -78.15 54.23
N LEU A 375 7.81 -78.26 55.26
CA LEU A 375 9.10 -77.57 55.47
C LEU A 375 10.18 -77.89 54.41
N PRO A 376 11.24 -77.06 54.28
CA PRO A 376 12.23 -77.14 53.22
C PRO A 376 13.30 -78.21 53.50
N THR A 377 13.83 -78.83 52.45
CA THR A 377 15.04 -79.67 52.52
C THR A 377 16.00 -79.28 51.39
N SER A 378 17.12 -78.71 51.82
CA SER A 378 18.48 -78.67 51.25
C SER A 378 18.73 -78.91 49.75
N THR A 379 19.32 -77.90 49.10
CA THR A 379 20.39 -77.95 48.07
C THR A 379 21.49 -78.97 48.45
N PRO A 380 22.32 -79.58 47.55
CA PRO A 380 22.86 -78.92 46.36
C PRO A 380 23.26 -79.78 45.11
N ASN A 381 23.67 -79.03 44.08
CA ASN A 381 24.75 -79.31 43.12
C ASN A 381 24.54 -80.14 41.84
N ALA A 382 25.14 -79.54 40.80
CA ALA A 382 25.91 -80.14 39.71
C ALA A 382 25.22 -80.55 38.39
N THR A 383 25.43 -79.68 37.40
CA THR A 383 26.09 -79.98 36.10
C THR A 383 25.32 -80.70 34.97
N GLN A 384 25.12 -79.91 33.90
CA GLN A 384 25.14 -80.23 32.45
C GLN A 384 23.97 -80.90 31.71
N LEU A 385 23.65 -80.22 30.58
CA LEU A 385 23.22 -80.69 29.26
C LEU A 385 21.80 -81.28 29.10
N ALA A 386 20.88 -80.51 28.50
CA ALA A 386 20.63 -80.51 27.05
C ALA A 386 19.18 -80.09 26.68
N ALA A 387 19.10 -79.26 25.64
CA ALA A 387 18.01 -79.09 24.66
C ALA A 387 16.61 -78.62 25.13
N GLY A 388 16.29 -77.37 24.81
CA GLY A 388 14.94 -76.82 24.89
C GLY A 388 14.90 -75.38 24.39
N SER A 389 14.93 -75.22 23.08
CA SER A 389 14.72 -73.97 22.33
C SER A 389 13.43 -73.25 22.74
N ALA A 390 13.55 -72.01 23.24
CA ALA A 390 12.52 -70.98 23.14
C ALA A 390 13.17 -69.58 23.27
N THR A 391 13.14 -68.84 22.17
CA THR A 391 13.55 -67.44 22.00
C THR A 391 12.82 -66.51 22.97
N PRO A 392 13.50 -65.59 23.69
CA PRO A 392 12.84 -64.44 24.31
C PRO A 392 12.58 -63.38 23.23
N GLY A 393 11.33 -62.93 23.11
CA GLY A 393 10.93 -61.87 22.17
C GLY A 393 11.73 -60.59 22.37
N ALA A 394 12.35 -60.12 21.29
CA ALA A 394 13.07 -58.87 21.22
C ALA A 394 12.12 -57.69 21.46
N VAL A 395 12.42 -56.88 22.48
CA VAL A 395 12.08 -55.45 22.46
C VAL A 395 12.97 -54.82 21.41
N SER A 396 12.41 -54.49 20.25
CA SER A 396 13.12 -53.76 19.20
C SER A 396 13.56 -52.40 19.75
N ALA A 397 14.86 -52.15 19.82
CA ALA A 397 15.37 -50.83 20.16
C ALA A 397 14.82 -49.80 19.16
N LEU A 398 14.27 -48.69 19.67
CA LEU A 398 13.94 -47.53 18.84
C LEU A 398 15.24 -46.99 18.26
N THR A 399 15.35 -47.01 16.94
CA THR A 399 16.53 -46.56 16.18
C THR A 399 16.06 -45.68 15.03
N TRP A 400 16.97 -44.95 14.40
CA TRP A 400 16.64 -44.10 13.26
C TRP A 400 16.01 -44.92 12.13
N ASP A 401 16.63 -46.04 11.78
CA ASP A 401 16.17 -46.90 10.69
C ASP A 401 14.86 -47.64 11.02
N SER A 402 14.58 -47.91 12.30
CA SER A 402 13.40 -48.70 12.69
C SER A 402 12.13 -47.87 12.86
N ALA A 403 12.21 -46.62 13.32
CA ALA A 403 11.03 -45.80 13.59
C ALA A 403 11.24 -44.28 13.42
N ILE A 404 12.32 -43.73 13.97
CA ILE A 404 12.47 -42.28 14.13
C ILE A 404 12.67 -41.56 12.79
N GLY A 405 13.43 -42.15 11.87
CA GLY A 405 13.66 -41.58 10.54
C GLY A 405 12.36 -41.41 9.75
N THR A 406 11.45 -42.39 9.84
CA THR A 406 10.13 -42.30 9.17
C THR A 406 9.27 -41.20 9.79
N LEU A 407 9.29 -41.07 11.11
CA LEU A 407 8.58 -40.00 11.82
C LEU A 407 9.07 -38.62 11.37
N PHE A 408 10.40 -38.43 11.32
CA PHE A 408 11.00 -37.15 10.93
C PHE A 408 10.76 -36.84 9.45
N GLN A 409 10.82 -37.85 8.59
CA GLN A 409 10.52 -37.68 7.17
C GLN A 409 9.05 -37.28 6.93
N THR A 410 8.13 -37.84 7.72
CA THR A 410 6.69 -37.58 7.58
C THR A 410 6.27 -36.25 8.17
N LYS A 411 6.83 -35.87 9.32
CA LYS A 411 6.36 -34.72 10.13
C LYS A 411 7.26 -33.49 10.02
N CYS A 412 8.54 -33.68 9.72
CA CYS A 412 9.54 -32.62 9.85
C CYS A 412 10.19 -32.25 8.52
N ALA A 413 10.49 -33.20 7.64
CA ALA A 413 11.31 -32.97 6.44
C ALA A 413 10.67 -32.04 5.39
N SER A 414 9.33 -31.86 5.41
CA SER A 414 8.65 -30.92 4.51
C SER A 414 9.01 -29.44 4.79
N CYS A 415 9.34 -29.11 6.04
CA CYS A 415 9.77 -27.79 6.47
C CYS A 415 11.26 -27.73 6.85
N HIS A 416 11.82 -28.83 7.34
CA HIS A 416 13.20 -29.01 7.76
C HIS A 416 13.94 -29.98 6.82
N GLY A 417 13.88 -29.70 5.52
CA GLY A 417 14.59 -30.44 4.48
C GLY A 417 15.77 -29.66 3.89
N ALA A 418 16.27 -30.12 2.74
CA ALA A 418 17.31 -29.40 2.00
C ALA A 418 16.85 -27.97 1.65
N GLY A 419 17.56 -26.96 2.15
CA GLY A 419 17.24 -25.54 1.92
C GLY A 419 16.29 -24.91 2.95
N ALA A 420 16.01 -25.58 4.07
CA ALA A 420 15.20 -25.00 5.15
C ALA A 420 15.81 -23.71 5.75
N LEU A 421 14.94 -22.75 6.10
CA LEU A 421 15.34 -21.52 6.79
C LEU A 421 15.97 -21.87 8.15
N GLY A 422 17.18 -21.38 8.42
CA GLY A 422 17.95 -21.73 9.62
C GLY A 422 18.85 -22.95 9.48
N GLY A 423 18.93 -23.57 8.30
CA GLY A 423 19.92 -24.58 7.94
C GLY A 423 19.73 -25.96 8.59
N LEU A 424 18.61 -26.19 9.28
CA LEU A 424 18.29 -27.49 9.89
C LEU A 424 17.68 -28.44 8.85
N ASN A 425 18.32 -29.58 8.64
CA ASN A 425 17.83 -30.65 7.77
C ASN A 425 17.64 -31.94 8.57
N LEU A 426 16.43 -32.51 8.54
CA LEU A 426 16.02 -33.71 9.27
C LEU A 426 15.67 -34.88 8.30
N SER A 427 16.10 -34.79 7.04
CA SER A 427 15.78 -35.78 6.00
C SER A 427 16.62 -37.06 6.11
N THR A 428 17.80 -36.98 6.74
CA THR A 428 18.71 -38.12 6.95
C THR A 428 19.29 -38.09 8.37
N TYR A 429 19.77 -39.23 8.86
CA TYR A 429 20.39 -39.33 10.19
C TYR A 429 21.59 -38.37 10.31
N SER A 430 22.47 -38.38 9.32
CA SER A 430 23.66 -37.52 9.28
C SER A 430 23.31 -36.03 9.34
N ASP A 431 22.27 -35.60 8.61
CA ASP A 431 21.82 -34.21 8.62
C ASP A 431 21.20 -33.83 9.97
N ALA A 432 20.40 -34.73 10.56
CA ALA A 432 19.75 -34.50 11.84
C ALA A 432 20.75 -34.34 12.99
N MET A 433 21.83 -35.13 12.95
CA MET A 433 22.93 -35.06 13.93
C MET A 433 23.85 -33.85 13.72
N GLN A 434 23.92 -33.31 12.50
CA GLN A 434 24.69 -32.09 12.20
C GLN A 434 24.05 -30.84 12.82
N GLY A 435 22.71 -30.82 12.98
CA GLY A 435 21.97 -29.70 13.54
C GLY A 435 21.79 -28.54 12.54
N GLY A 436 21.53 -27.33 13.06
CA GLY A 436 21.27 -26.15 12.24
C GLY A 436 22.14 -24.96 12.63
N ALA A 437 21.81 -23.76 12.11
CA ALA A 437 22.53 -22.53 12.41
C ALA A 437 22.50 -22.13 13.91
N SER A 438 21.55 -22.66 14.68
CA SER A 438 21.44 -22.49 16.14
C SER A 438 22.22 -23.53 16.94
N GLY A 439 23.01 -24.40 16.28
CA GLY A 439 23.77 -25.46 16.91
C GLY A 439 23.09 -26.84 16.83
N PRO A 440 23.55 -27.80 17.66
CA PRO A 440 23.00 -29.16 17.70
C PRO A 440 21.53 -29.14 18.11
N VAL A 441 20.69 -29.81 17.33
CA VAL A 441 19.25 -29.92 17.62
C VAL A 441 18.93 -31.19 18.42
N ILE A 442 19.77 -32.21 18.26
CA ILE A 442 19.76 -33.46 19.02
C ILE A 442 21.07 -33.57 19.78
N ILE A 443 20.99 -33.84 21.08
CA ILE A 443 22.13 -34.13 21.95
C ILE A 443 21.99 -35.59 22.40
N PRO A 444 22.77 -36.53 21.83
CA PRO A 444 22.69 -37.94 22.19
C PRO A 444 22.89 -38.16 23.70
N GLY A 445 21.98 -38.91 24.31
CA GLY A 445 21.97 -39.18 25.76
C GLY A 445 21.36 -38.06 26.61
N ASP A 446 20.86 -36.98 26.01
CA ASP A 446 20.25 -35.86 26.72
C ASP A 446 19.05 -35.29 25.95
N GLY A 447 17.92 -36.00 26.02
CA GLY A 447 16.66 -35.58 25.42
C GLY A 447 16.12 -34.28 26.04
N ALA A 448 16.25 -34.12 27.36
CA ALA A 448 15.73 -32.97 28.08
C ALA A 448 16.35 -31.64 27.63
N ASN A 449 17.66 -31.63 27.29
CA ASN A 449 18.34 -30.43 26.81
C ASN A 449 18.43 -30.36 25.27
N SER A 450 17.92 -31.36 24.55
CA SER A 450 17.87 -31.32 23.09
C SER A 450 16.88 -30.26 22.61
N LEU A 451 17.35 -29.31 21.79
CA LEU A 451 16.52 -28.21 21.27
C LEU A 451 15.26 -28.71 20.55
N LEU A 452 15.31 -29.89 19.93
CA LEU A 452 14.15 -30.52 19.31
C LEU A 452 13.02 -30.74 20.32
N VAL A 453 13.33 -31.31 21.48
CA VAL A 453 12.38 -31.65 22.53
C VAL A 453 11.84 -30.36 23.15
N ILE A 454 12.73 -29.45 23.53
CA ILE A 454 12.34 -28.15 24.11
C ILE A 454 11.36 -27.40 23.20
N ARG A 455 11.58 -27.42 21.89
CA ARG A 455 10.68 -26.74 20.93
C ARG A 455 9.36 -27.46 20.77
N GLN A 456 9.35 -28.79 20.71
CA GLN A 456 8.11 -29.56 20.60
C GLN A 456 7.26 -29.48 21.87
N GLU A 457 7.86 -29.37 23.06
CA GLU A 457 7.12 -29.21 24.32
C GLU A 457 6.37 -27.87 24.42
N THR A 458 6.79 -26.83 23.69
CA THR A 458 6.10 -25.53 23.70
C THR A 458 4.73 -25.55 23.03
N GLY A 459 4.43 -26.55 22.18
CA GLY A 459 3.10 -26.74 21.59
C GLY A 459 2.74 -25.83 20.40
N ASP A 460 3.53 -24.81 20.10
CA ASP A 460 3.26 -23.80 19.05
C ASP A 460 3.95 -24.14 17.70
N HIS A 461 4.29 -25.41 17.45
CA HIS A 461 5.02 -25.82 16.24
C HIS A 461 4.08 -26.35 15.12
N PRO A 462 4.21 -25.91 13.85
CA PRO A 462 3.36 -26.38 12.75
C PRO A 462 3.41 -27.90 12.48
N GLY A 463 4.54 -28.53 12.77
CA GLY A 463 4.71 -29.99 12.78
C GLY A 463 4.78 -30.51 14.21
N GLN A 464 3.72 -30.29 14.99
CA GLN A 464 3.62 -30.70 16.39
C GLN A 464 3.52 -32.23 16.49
N LEU A 465 4.41 -32.84 17.27
CA LEU A 465 4.35 -34.26 17.60
C LEU A 465 3.25 -34.54 18.64
N SER A 466 2.61 -35.70 18.54
CA SER A 466 1.73 -36.19 19.61
C SER A 466 2.54 -36.45 20.89
N PRO A 467 1.92 -36.49 22.08
CA PRO A 467 2.61 -36.83 23.32
C PRO A 467 3.35 -38.17 23.24
N GLU A 468 2.77 -39.15 22.55
CA GLU A 468 3.35 -40.49 22.36
C GLU A 468 4.53 -40.46 21.36
N GLU A 469 4.38 -39.74 20.25
CA GLU A 469 5.45 -39.55 19.26
C GLU A 469 6.65 -38.82 19.88
N LEU A 470 6.39 -37.77 20.68
CA LEU A 470 7.43 -37.03 21.39
C LEU A 470 8.14 -37.90 22.44
N ALA A 471 7.40 -38.73 23.18
CA ALA A 471 7.98 -39.67 24.14
C ALA A 471 8.94 -40.67 23.46
N GLN A 472 8.58 -41.19 22.28
CA GLN A 472 9.45 -42.09 21.51
C GLN A 472 10.74 -41.39 21.04
N VAL A 473 10.63 -40.12 20.65
CA VAL A 473 11.81 -39.32 20.25
C VAL A 473 12.71 -39.04 21.46
N ILE A 474 12.15 -38.71 22.62
CA ILE A 474 12.93 -38.52 23.85
C ILE A 474 13.65 -39.82 24.24
N GLU A 475 12.93 -40.95 24.25
CA GLU A 475 13.50 -42.27 24.57
C GLU A 475 14.66 -42.64 23.63
N TRP A 476 14.50 -42.39 22.33
CA TRP A 476 15.56 -42.63 21.35
C TRP A 476 16.77 -41.70 21.54
N ILE A 477 16.55 -40.42 21.85
CA ILE A 477 17.65 -39.49 22.13
C ILE A 477 18.41 -39.92 23.38
N ASP A 478 17.69 -40.26 24.46
CA ASP A 478 18.26 -40.71 25.73
C ASP A 478 19.02 -42.04 25.58
N ALA A 479 18.59 -42.91 24.66
CA ALA A 479 19.29 -44.12 24.27
C ALA A 479 20.57 -43.88 23.44
N GLY A 480 20.92 -42.61 23.18
CA GLY A 480 22.13 -42.22 22.46
C GLY A 480 21.91 -41.92 20.97
N ALA A 481 20.67 -41.64 20.56
CA ALA A 481 20.29 -41.32 19.18
C ALA A 481 20.86 -42.34 18.17
N LEU A 482 20.57 -43.62 18.40
CA LEU A 482 21.13 -44.73 17.63
C LEU A 482 20.63 -44.73 16.18
N GLU A 483 21.55 -44.85 15.22
CA GLU A 483 21.22 -44.95 13.79
C GLU A 483 20.57 -46.31 13.46
N LYS A 484 21.14 -47.40 13.98
CA LYS A 484 20.78 -48.79 13.62
C LYS A 484 20.31 -49.61 14.79
#